data_AF-A0A1G6BNL7-F1
#
_entry.id   AF-A0A1G6BNL7-F1
#
_cell.length_a   1.000
_cell.length_b   1.000
_cell.length_c   1.000
_cell.angle_alpha   90.00
_cell.angle_beta   90.00
_cell.angle_gamma   90.00
#
_symmetry.space_group_name_H-M   'P 1'
#
loop_
_entity.id
_entity.type
_entity.pdbx_description
1 polymer ?
#
loop_
_entity_poly.entity_id
_entity_poly.type
_entity_poly.pdbx_seq_one_letter_code
_entity_poly.pdbx_strand_id
1 'polypeptide(L)'
;MPADSKSKHLKTQAKAILAEEREFASRVVYYRRAQTSPAWWHNFIPFKFLVEYFGRKKETSQFSQKHLGFKEMALRAAEEAVRSGNTERSRQGMKGELREFWMHEQKLESRTVYENLSAMMDLLLDHYLRLLHTEEREYLSMIRKAYRNSANYQEFLTGMEQVEHAVDEGLVEAMGMNRPDPYIQSKQKAIREVRKRELEDAF
;
A
#
# COMPACT_ATOMS: atom_id res chain seq x y z
N MET A 1 30.50 6.37 -18.37
CA MET A 1 29.38 7.10 -17.73
C MET A 1 28.02 6.35 -17.73
N PRO A 2 27.91 5.02 -17.51
CA PRO A 2 26.62 4.31 -17.53
C PRO A 2 25.83 4.32 -16.20
N ALA A 3 26.47 4.61 -15.06
CA ALA A 3 25.83 4.56 -13.74
C ALA A 3 24.78 5.66 -13.54
N ASP A 4 24.99 6.83 -14.14
CA ASP A 4 24.15 8.02 -13.91
C ASP A 4 22.82 7.95 -14.68
N SER A 5 22.83 7.33 -15.87
CA SER A 5 21.62 7.10 -16.68
C SER A 5 20.67 6.10 -16.03
N LYS A 6 21.20 4.98 -15.49
CA LYS A 6 20.41 3.97 -14.78
C LYS A 6 19.80 4.53 -13.49
N SER A 7 20.57 5.32 -12.73
CA SER A 7 20.07 6.00 -11.53
C SER A 7 18.94 6.99 -11.84
N LYS A 8 19.07 7.76 -12.93
CA LYS A 8 18.03 8.70 -13.37
C LYS A 8 16.76 7.98 -13.84
N HIS A 9 16.91 6.86 -14.53
CA HIS A 9 15.78 6.03 -14.97
C HIS A 9 15.03 5.45 -13.77
N LEU A 10 15.73 4.81 -12.83
CA LEU A 10 15.14 4.26 -11.61
C LEU A 10 14.34 5.30 -10.81
N LYS A 11 14.90 6.51 -10.61
CA LYS A 11 14.20 7.61 -9.95
C LYS A 11 12.94 8.05 -10.68
N THR A 12 12.95 7.99 -12.02
CA THR A 12 11.79 8.33 -12.83
C THR A 12 10.68 7.29 -12.66
N GLN A 13 11.04 5.99 -12.66
CA GLN A 13 10.09 4.90 -12.47
C GLN A 13 9.47 4.95 -11.07
N ALA A 14 10.29 5.10 -10.04
CA ALA A 14 9.82 5.26 -8.67
C ALA A 14 8.86 6.45 -8.50
N LYS A 15 9.16 7.59 -9.14
CA LYS A 15 8.26 8.75 -9.12
C LYS A 15 6.93 8.45 -9.82
N ALA A 16 6.95 7.71 -10.92
CA ALA A 16 5.73 7.31 -11.63
C ALA A 16 4.87 6.35 -10.78
N ILE A 17 5.50 5.35 -10.14
CA ILE A 17 4.82 4.44 -9.21
C ILE A 17 4.19 5.23 -8.06
N LEU A 18 4.95 6.12 -7.41
CA LEU A 18 4.45 6.89 -6.28
C LEU A 18 3.34 7.88 -6.66
N ALA A 19 3.41 8.46 -7.86
CA ALA A 19 2.32 9.29 -8.38
C ALA A 19 1.05 8.46 -8.54
N GLU A 20 1.17 7.25 -9.09
CA GLU A 20 0.02 6.38 -9.26
C GLU A 20 -0.57 5.90 -7.94
N GLU A 21 0.25 5.58 -6.94
CA GLU A 21 -0.25 5.21 -5.61
C GLU A 21 -1.07 6.33 -4.96
N ARG A 22 -0.71 7.59 -5.23
CA ARG A 22 -1.45 8.78 -4.78
C ARG A 22 -2.76 8.95 -5.55
N GLU A 23 -2.75 8.71 -6.85
CA GLU A 23 -3.96 8.75 -7.68
C GLU A 23 -4.91 7.62 -7.32
N PHE A 24 -4.41 6.39 -7.13
CA PHE A 24 -5.17 5.24 -6.67
C PHE A 24 -5.89 5.56 -5.35
N ALA A 25 -5.15 6.07 -4.35
CA ALA A 25 -5.74 6.48 -3.08
C ALA A 25 -6.85 7.54 -3.28
N SER A 26 -6.63 8.48 -4.19
CA SER A 26 -7.63 9.49 -4.54
C SER A 26 -8.88 8.87 -5.20
N ARG A 27 -8.70 7.95 -6.17
CA ARG A 27 -9.80 7.25 -6.85
C ARG A 27 -10.66 6.44 -5.88
N VAL A 28 -10.03 5.75 -4.92
CA VAL A 28 -10.77 5.01 -3.86
C VAL A 28 -11.63 5.95 -3.02
N VAL A 29 -11.10 7.13 -2.65
CA VAL A 29 -11.86 8.15 -1.91
C VAL A 29 -13.03 8.69 -2.74
N TYR A 30 -12.80 9.02 -4.01
CA TYR A 30 -13.84 9.52 -4.90
C TYR A 30 -14.93 8.49 -5.17
N TYR A 31 -14.56 7.23 -5.41
CA TYR A 31 -15.52 6.15 -5.63
C TYR A 31 -16.44 5.95 -4.43
N ARG A 32 -15.87 6.01 -3.22
CA ARG A 32 -16.66 5.97 -1.98
C ARG A 32 -17.60 7.18 -1.87
N ARG A 33 -17.11 8.39 -2.15
CA ARG A 33 -17.92 9.63 -2.16
C ARG A 33 -19.13 9.50 -3.08
N ALA A 34 -18.97 8.90 -4.25
CA ALA A 34 -20.06 8.69 -5.19
C ALA A 34 -21.15 7.72 -4.68
N GLN A 35 -20.81 6.82 -3.74
CA GLN A 35 -21.74 5.82 -3.20
C GLN A 35 -22.37 6.19 -1.85
N THR A 36 -22.02 7.32 -1.23
CA THR A 36 -22.54 7.70 0.10
C THR A 36 -23.10 9.13 0.16
N SER A 37 -24.36 9.29 0.57
CA SER A 37 -24.99 10.59 0.87
C SER A 37 -24.38 11.25 2.12
N PRO A 38 -24.35 12.60 2.21
CA PRO A 38 -23.42 13.30 3.09
C PRO A 38 -23.94 13.53 4.52
N ALA A 39 -23.07 13.24 5.50
CA ALA A 39 -22.96 13.97 6.77
C ALA A 39 -21.72 13.51 7.60
N TRP A 40 -21.39 12.22 7.58
CA TRP A 40 -20.42 11.63 8.53
C TRP A 40 -19.09 11.17 7.89
N TRP A 41 -19.00 11.08 6.56
CA TRP A 41 -17.84 10.50 5.87
C TRP A 41 -16.60 11.43 5.77
N HIS A 42 -16.75 12.74 5.99
CA HIS A 42 -15.60 13.64 6.16
C HIS A 42 -14.72 13.24 7.37
N ASN A 43 -15.30 12.47 8.31
CA ASN A 43 -14.62 11.93 9.46
C ASN A 43 -14.12 10.49 9.27
N PHE A 44 -14.17 9.87 8.09
CA PHE A 44 -13.80 8.44 7.96
C PHE A 44 -13.22 8.11 6.58
N ILE A 45 -12.00 8.58 6.34
CA ILE A 45 -11.11 8.13 5.24
C ILE A 45 -10.39 6.86 5.75
N PRO A 46 -10.17 5.80 4.93
CA PRO A 46 -9.77 4.44 5.34
C PRO A 46 -8.71 4.27 6.44
N PHE A 47 -7.76 5.19 6.57
CA PHE A 47 -6.68 5.16 7.58
C PHE A 47 -6.95 6.02 8.82
N LYS A 48 -8.13 6.63 8.96
CA LYS A 48 -8.49 7.40 10.15
C LYS A 48 -8.74 6.43 11.30
N PHE A 49 -9.13 5.19 11.04
CA PHE A 49 -9.24 4.15 12.05
C PHE A 49 -7.89 3.71 12.63
N LEU A 50 -6.85 3.62 11.79
CA LEU A 50 -5.48 3.50 12.26
C LEU A 50 -5.14 4.77 13.08
N VAL A 51 -5.30 5.97 12.52
CA VAL A 51 -4.95 7.25 13.21
C VAL A 51 -5.75 7.55 14.50
N GLU A 52 -7.04 7.21 14.60
CA GLU A 52 -7.89 7.43 15.79
C GLU A 52 -7.55 6.43 16.90
N TYR A 53 -7.13 5.21 16.55
CA TYR A 53 -6.53 4.30 17.51
C TYR A 53 -5.08 4.72 17.87
N PHE A 54 -4.37 5.40 16.96
CA PHE A 54 -3.00 5.89 17.13
C PHE A 54 -2.84 7.33 17.66
N GLY A 55 -3.89 7.97 18.18
CA GLY A 55 -3.70 9.22 18.92
C GLY A 55 -4.94 10.08 19.11
N ARG A 56 -5.38 10.22 20.36
CA ARG A 56 -6.01 11.48 20.77
C ARG A 56 -4.98 12.61 20.62
N LYS A 57 -5.39 13.61 19.84
CA LYS A 57 -4.80 14.94 19.61
C LYS A 57 -3.89 15.06 18.38
N LYS A 58 -4.41 15.93 17.50
CA LYS A 58 -3.79 16.65 16.37
C LYS A 58 -3.69 15.92 15.03
N GLU A 59 -4.39 16.56 14.09
CA GLU A 59 -3.98 16.79 12.71
C GLU A 59 -4.24 15.68 11.69
N THR A 60 -5.39 15.84 11.05
CA THR A 60 -5.83 15.27 9.77
C THR A 60 -4.79 15.39 8.63
N SER A 61 -3.71 16.16 8.77
CA SER A 61 -2.62 16.29 7.79
C SER A 61 -1.60 15.14 7.82
N GLN A 62 -1.51 14.37 8.91
CA GLN A 62 -0.59 13.22 9.04
C GLN A 62 -1.08 11.96 8.28
N PHE A 63 -2.35 11.97 7.86
CA PHE A 63 -3.04 10.81 7.28
C PHE A 63 -2.51 10.40 5.90
N SER A 64 -2.32 11.36 5.00
CA SER A 64 -1.79 11.10 3.65
C SER A 64 -0.33 10.63 3.73
N GLN A 65 0.41 11.12 4.72
CA GLN A 65 1.81 10.74 4.96
C GLN A 65 1.96 9.31 5.51
N LYS A 66 1.06 8.81 6.38
CA LYS A 66 1.23 7.48 7.00
C LYS A 66 0.77 6.30 6.14
N HIS A 67 -0.32 6.41 5.36
CA HIS A 67 -0.74 5.34 4.45
C HIS A 67 0.18 5.21 3.23
N LEU A 68 0.52 6.35 2.62
CA LEU A 68 1.61 6.38 1.65
C LEU A 68 2.92 5.94 2.31
N GLY A 69 3.10 6.16 3.61
CA GLY A 69 4.29 5.78 4.37
C GLY A 69 4.71 4.31 4.18
N PHE A 70 3.80 3.34 4.31
CA PHE A 70 4.17 1.92 4.11
C PHE A 70 4.48 1.58 2.66
N LYS A 71 3.75 2.17 1.71
CA LYS A 71 4.00 1.99 0.28
C LYS A 71 5.30 2.67 -0.15
N GLU A 72 5.58 3.87 0.36
CA GLU A 72 6.84 4.59 0.20
C GLU A 72 8.00 3.82 0.85
N MET A 73 7.80 3.23 2.03
CA MET A 73 8.81 2.40 2.70
C MET A 73 9.15 1.16 1.85
N ALA A 74 8.12 0.44 1.37
CA ALA A 74 8.33 -0.71 0.48
C ALA A 74 8.96 -0.31 -0.87
N LEU A 75 8.56 0.83 -1.45
CA LEU A 75 9.14 1.34 -2.70
C LEU A 75 10.59 1.77 -2.51
N ARG A 76 10.93 2.47 -1.42
CA ARG A 76 12.32 2.83 -1.08
C ARG A 76 13.17 1.58 -0.88
N ALA A 77 12.63 0.55 -0.23
CA ALA A 77 13.33 -0.72 -0.09
C ALA A 77 13.53 -1.41 -1.45
N ALA A 78 12.56 -1.35 -2.35
CA ALA A 78 12.69 -1.87 -3.72
C ALA A 78 13.75 -1.10 -4.52
N GLU A 79 13.75 0.24 -4.46
CA GLU A 79 14.79 1.08 -5.07
C GLU A 79 16.18 0.73 -4.54
N GLU A 80 16.31 0.60 -3.21
CA GLU A 80 17.58 0.23 -2.58
C GLU A 80 18.04 -1.17 -2.99
N ALA A 81 17.12 -2.12 -3.11
CA ALA A 81 17.42 -3.46 -3.58
C ALA A 81 17.93 -3.47 -5.02
N VAL A 82 17.31 -2.70 -5.92
CA VAL A 82 17.78 -2.56 -7.32
C VAL A 82 19.14 -1.85 -7.38
N ARG A 83 19.36 -0.84 -6.53
CA ARG A 83 20.62 -0.08 -6.48
C ARG A 83 21.78 -0.87 -5.89
N SER A 84 21.55 -1.57 -4.79
CA SER A 84 22.56 -2.33 -4.06
C SER A 84 22.77 -3.75 -4.61
N GLY A 85 21.81 -4.26 -5.39
CA GLY A 85 21.77 -5.65 -5.84
C GLY A 85 21.47 -6.65 -4.73
N ASN A 86 21.09 -6.20 -3.53
CA ASN A 86 20.85 -7.07 -2.37
C ASN A 86 19.42 -6.89 -1.84
N THR A 87 18.49 -7.64 -2.43
CA THR A 87 17.08 -7.65 -2.05
C THR A 87 16.87 -8.05 -0.59
N GLU A 88 17.63 -9.02 -0.09
CA GLU A 88 17.45 -9.52 1.28
C GLU A 88 17.82 -8.46 2.32
N ARG A 89 18.92 -7.74 2.10
CA ARG A 89 19.32 -6.63 2.97
C ARG A 89 18.26 -5.53 2.99
N SER A 90 17.73 -5.15 1.83
CA SER A 90 16.67 -4.13 1.76
C SER A 90 15.38 -4.59 2.42
N ARG A 91 15.00 -5.87 2.25
CA ARG A 91 13.84 -6.47 2.93
C ARG A 91 14.01 -6.46 4.45
N GLN A 92 15.18 -6.83 4.94
CA GLN A 92 15.49 -6.78 6.38
C GLN A 92 15.47 -5.34 6.91
N GLY A 93 16.02 -4.38 6.17
CA GLY A 93 15.96 -2.96 6.52
C GLY A 93 14.52 -2.45 6.62
N MET A 94 13.69 -2.77 5.62
CA MET A 94 12.26 -2.46 5.60
C MET A 94 11.52 -3.06 6.81
N LYS A 95 11.76 -4.34 7.13
CA LYS A 95 11.16 -5.01 8.29
C LYS A 95 11.65 -4.41 9.62
N GLY A 96 12.91 -3.99 9.68
CA GLY A 96 13.47 -3.25 10.82
C GLY A 96 12.75 -1.93 11.04
N GLU A 97 12.58 -1.14 10.00
CA GLU A 97 11.86 0.14 10.04
C GLU A 97 10.38 -0.05 10.42
N LEU A 98 9.71 -1.07 9.86
CA LEU A 98 8.35 -1.44 10.26
C LEU A 98 8.28 -1.81 11.75
N ARG A 99 9.24 -2.59 12.24
CA ARG A 99 9.30 -2.99 13.66
C ARG A 99 9.54 -1.79 14.57
N GLU A 100 10.45 -0.89 14.23
CA GLU A 100 10.69 0.33 15.00
C GLU A 100 9.43 1.21 15.04
N PHE A 101 8.78 1.40 13.90
CA PHE A 101 7.50 2.10 13.83
C PHE A 101 6.43 1.44 14.71
N TRP A 102 6.32 0.11 14.64
CA TRP A 102 5.38 -0.68 15.45
C TRP A 102 5.65 -0.55 16.95
N MET A 103 6.91 -0.70 17.37
CA MET A 103 7.33 -0.69 18.78
C MET A 103 7.25 0.71 19.40
N HIS A 104 7.59 1.77 18.65
CA HIS A 104 7.68 3.13 19.20
C HIS A 104 6.39 3.95 19.06
N GLU A 105 5.62 3.78 17.97
CA GLU A 105 4.42 4.59 17.75
C GLU A 105 3.13 3.94 18.26
N GLN A 106 3.01 2.60 18.26
CA GLN A 106 1.70 1.96 18.37
C GLN A 106 1.35 1.32 19.71
N LYS A 107 2.34 0.88 20.51
CA LYS A 107 2.11 0.16 21.78
C LYS A 107 1.07 -0.97 21.68
N LEU A 108 0.85 -1.51 20.48
CA LEU A 108 -0.08 -2.58 20.20
C LEU A 108 0.65 -3.91 20.38
N GLU A 109 0.16 -4.74 21.29
CA GLU A 109 0.72 -6.06 21.55
C GLU A 109 0.19 -7.14 20.59
N SER A 110 -0.67 -6.79 19.63
CA SER A 110 -1.22 -7.76 18.67
C SER A 110 -0.17 -8.20 17.66
N ARG A 111 0.46 -9.34 17.98
CA ARG A 111 1.41 -10.04 17.10
C ARG A 111 0.80 -10.34 15.72
N THR A 112 -0.48 -10.71 15.68
CA THR A 112 -1.20 -11.05 14.44
C THR A 112 -1.26 -9.86 13.48
N VAL A 113 -1.56 -8.66 13.97
CA VAL A 113 -1.61 -7.46 13.11
C VAL A 113 -0.23 -7.14 12.55
N TYR A 114 0.82 -7.25 13.36
CA TYR A 114 2.20 -7.06 12.90
C TYR A 114 2.59 -8.07 11.81
N GLU A 115 2.26 -9.35 11.99
CA GLU A 115 2.54 -10.40 11.00
C GLU A 115 1.80 -10.12 9.68
N ASN A 116 0.53 -9.73 9.73
CA ASN A 116 -0.26 -9.38 8.55
C ASN A 116 0.27 -8.12 7.84
N LEU A 117 0.68 -7.09 8.60
CA LEU A 117 1.32 -5.90 8.03
C LEU A 117 2.67 -6.23 7.38
N SER A 118 3.46 -7.11 8.01
CA SER A 118 4.73 -7.56 7.44
C SER A 118 4.53 -8.32 6.14
N ALA A 119 3.53 -9.20 6.06
CA ALA A 119 3.16 -9.91 4.83
C ALA A 119 2.70 -8.94 3.72
N MET A 120 1.90 -7.93 4.07
CA MET A 120 1.51 -6.88 3.13
C MET A 120 2.71 -6.10 2.59
N MET A 121 3.67 -5.75 3.44
CA MET A 121 4.90 -5.08 3.01
C MET A 121 5.77 -5.96 2.12
N ASP A 122 5.85 -7.27 2.39
CA ASP A 122 6.57 -8.21 1.52
C ASP A 122 5.95 -8.29 0.11
N LEU A 123 4.61 -8.33 0.01
CA LEU A 123 3.91 -8.29 -1.28
C LEU A 123 4.14 -6.99 -2.05
N LEU A 124 4.12 -5.85 -1.36
CA LEU A 124 4.40 -4.54 -1.97
C LEU A 124 5.85 -4.46 -2.46
N LEU A 125 6.81 -4.92 -1.67
CA LEU A 125 8.21 -4.96 -2.06
C LEU A 125 8.40 -5.81 -3.33
N ASP A 126 7.81 -7.01 -3.37
CA ASP A 126 7.91 -7.90 -4.52
C ASP A 126 7.26 -7.29 -5.77
N HIS A 127 6.12 -6.63 -5.61
CA HIS A 127 5.46 -5.89 -6.68
C HIS A 127 6.36 -4.77 -7.23
N TYR A 128 6.87 -3.89 -6.37
CA TYR A 128 7.71 -2.78 -6.81
C TYR A 128 9.03 -3.26 -7.43
N LEU A 129 9.63 -4.33 -6.91
CA LEU A 129 10.79 -4.95 -7.55
C LEU A 129 10.48 -5.43 -8.97
N ARG A 130 9.31 -6.05 -9.19
CA ARG A 130 8.90 -6.46 -10.55
C ARG A 130 8.74 -5.26 -11.47
N LEU A 131 8.14 -4.17 -11.01
CA LEU A 131 7.96 -2.95 -11.80
C LEU A 131 9.29 -2.25 -12.11
N LEU A 132 10.16 -2.08 -11.10
CA LEU A 132 11.46 -1.39 -11.25
C LEU A 132 12.47 -2.19 -12.09
N HIS A 133 12.30 -3.51 -12.21
CA HIS A 133 13.11 -4.31 -13.13
C HIS A 133 12.66 -4.20 -14.60
N THR A 134 11.54 -3.54 -14.88
CA THR A 134 11.15 -3.25 -16.26
C THR A 134 11.96 -2.07 -16.82
N GLU A 135 12.04 -1.96 -18.15
CA GLU A 135 12.63 -0.78 -18.81
C GLU A 135 11.62 0.36 -19.01
N GLU A 136 10.35 0.09 -18.71
CA GLU A 136 9.22 0.99 -18.92
C GLU A 136 9.23 2.17 -17.96
N ARG A 137 8.64 3.30 -18.34
CA ARG A 137 8.58 4.53 -17.52
C ARG A 137 7.16 4.91 -17.10
N GLU A 138 6.16 4.36 -17.77
CA GLU A 138 4.75 4.57 -17.48
C GLU A 138 4.20 3.38 -16.69
N TYR A 139 3.40 3.65 -15.67
CA TYR A 139 2.96 2.64 -14.71
C TYR A 139 2.21 1.46 -15.36
N LEU A 140 1.22 1.74 -16.22
CA LEU A 140 0.48 0.69 -16.92
C LEU A 140 1.38 -0.16 -17.82
N SER A 141 2.36 0.46 -18.47
CA SER A 141 3.36 -0.24 -19.28
C SER A 141 4.27 -1.12 -18.40
N MET A 142 4.69 -0.63 -17.22
CA MET A 142 5.43 -1.44 -16.24
C MET A 142 4.61 -2.65 -15.80
N ILE A 143 3.31 -2.48 -15.51
CA ILE A 143 2.41 -3.57 -15.09
C ILE A 143 2.32 -4.63 -16.19
N ARG A 144 1.99 -4.21 -17.42
CA ARG A 144 1.92 -5.10 -18.59
C ARG A 144 3.21 -5.89 -18.77
N LYS A 145 4.36 -5.22 -18.68
CA LYS A 145 5.66 -5.85 -18.87
C LYS A 145 6.03 -6.79 -17.72
N ALA A 146 5.78 -6.38 -16.48
CA ALA A 146 6.12 -7.13 -15.27
C ALA A 146 5.27 -8.40 -15.10
N TYR A 147 3.96 -8.29 -15.35
CA TYR A 147 3.01 -9.39 -15.12
C TYR A 147 2.68 -10.18 -16.39
N ARG A 148 2.93 -9.63 -17.57
CA ARG A 148 2.75 -10.25 -18.91
C ARG A 148 1.30 -10.51 -19.33
N ASN A 149 0.42 -10.88 -18.39
CA ASN A 149 -0.99 -11.13 -18.64
C ASN A 149 -1.85 -10.73 -17.43
N SER A 150 -3.15 -10.62 -17.66
CA SER A 150 -4.13 -10.21 -16.65
C SER A 150 -4.22 -11.19 -15.48
N ALA A 151 -4.13 -12.50 -15.73
CA ALA A 151 -4.22 -13.53 -14.68
C ALA A 151 -3.12 -13.37 -13.62
N ASN A 152 -1.86 -13.18 -14.04
CA ASN A 152 -0.73 -12.99 -13.13
C ASN A 152 -0.87 -11.70 -12.30
N TYR A 153 -1.41 -10.65 -12.88
CA TYR A 153 -1.64 -9.40 -12.16
C TYR A 153 -2.82 -9.54 -11.18
N GLN A 154 -3.89 -10.23 -11.59
CA GLN A 154 -5.03 -10.54 -10.74
C GLN A 154 -4.65 -11.40 -9.54
N GLU A 155 -3.72 -12.35 -9.68
CA GLU A 155 -3.18 -13.12 -8.55
C GLU A 155 -2.53 -12.21 -7.50
N PHE A 156 -1.73 -11.24 -7.94
CA PHE A 156 -1.14 -10.24 -7.04
C PHE A 156 -2.24 -9.40 -6.34
N LEU A 157 -3.22 -8.90 -7.09
CA LEU A 157 -4.32 -8.11 -6.54
C LEU A 157 -5.13 -8.89 -5.51
N THR A 158 -5.35 -10.19 -5.76
CA THR A 158 -6.04 -11.10 -4.84
C THR A 158 -5.23 -11.32 -3.57
N GLY A 159 -3.92 -11.54 -3.68
CA GLY A 159 -3.03 -11.65 -2.53
C GLY A 159 -3.01 -10.38 -1.68
N MET A 160 -2.96 -9.21 -2.32
CA MET A 160 -3.06 -7.91 -1.66
C MET A 160 -4.39 -7.74 -0.91
N GLU A 161 -5.51 -8.13 -1.53
CA GLU A 161 -6.82 -8.06 -0.88
C GLU A 161 -6.89 -8.96 0.37
N GLN A 162 -6.36 -10.18 0.30
CA GLN A 162 -6.36 -11.12 1.42
C GLN A 162 -5.57 -10.58 2.62
N VAL A 163 -4.37 -10.06 2.41
CA VAL A 163 -3.55 -9.51 3.51
C VAL A 163 -4.15 -8.22 4.06
N GLU A 164 -4.73 -7.36 3.21
CA GLU A 164 -5.41 -6.14 3.67
C GLU A 164 -6.63 -6.47 4.53
N HIS A 165 -7.40 -7.49 4.15
CA HIS A 165 -8.52 -7.98 4.94
C HIS A 165 -8.05 -8.51 6.31
N ALA A 166 -6.99 -9.32 6.32
CA ALA A 166 -6.44 -9.88 7.55
C ALA A 166 -5.87 -8.79 8.50
N VAL A 167 -5.28 -7.72 7.95
CA VAL A 167 -4.88 -6.54 8.73
C VAL A 167 -6.10 -5.86 9.35
N ASP A 168 -7.15 -5.63 8.55
CA ASP A 168 -8.39 -4.99 9.01
C ASP A 168 -9.07 -5.78 10.13
N GLU A 169 -9.21 -7.10 9.96
CA GLU A 169 -9.80 -7.99 10.96
C GLU A 169 -8.99 -8.02 12.25
N GLY A 170 -7.67 -8.19 12.15
CA GLY A 170 -6.81 -8.20 13.32
C GLY A 170 -6.85 -6.88 14.10
N LEU A 171 -7.07 -5.75 13.42
CA LEU A 171 -7.28 -4.46 14.07
C LEU A 171 -8.63 -4.38 14.78
N VAL A 172 -9.71 -4.83 14.14
CA VAL A 172 -11.06 -4.89 14.75
C VAL A 172 -11.02 -5.73 16.04
N GLU A 173 -10.37 -6.89 15.99
CA GLU A 173 -10.18 -7.78 17.13
C GLU A 173 -9.33 -7.14 18.23
N ALA A 174 -8.17 -6.55 17.88
CA ALA A 174 -7.29 -5.88 18.84
C ALA A 174 -7.99 -4.67 19.52
N MET A 175 -8.98 -4.08 18.87
CA MET A 175 -9.81 -2.99 19.40
C MET A 175 -11.00 -3.47 20.24
N GLY A 176 -11.27 -4.78 20.32
CA GLY A 176 -12.43 -5.33 21.01
C GLY A 176 -13.77 -4.94 20.37
N MET A 177 -13.77 -4.62 19.07
CA MET A 177 -14.98 -4.25 18.34
C MET A 177 -15.72 -5.51 17.87
N ASN A 178 -16.96 -5.71 18.32
CA ASN A 178 -17.73 -6.94 18.09
C ASN A 178 -18.35 -7.10 16.68
N ARG A 179 -18.10 -6.19 15.73
CA ARG A 179 -18.61 -6.32 14.37
C ARG A 179 -17.60 -5.80 13.34
N PRO A 180 -17.43 -6.47 12.19
CA PRO A 180 -16.81 -5.85 11.03
C PRO A 180 -17.68 -4.64 10.67
N ASP A 181 -17.13 -3.45 10.90
CA ASP A 181 -17.81 -2.19 10.65
C ASP A 181 -18.29 -2.18 9.17
N PRO A 182 -19.56 -1.86 8.87
CA PRO A 182 -20.03 -1.60 7.50
C PRO A 182 -19.07 -0.70 6.69
N TYR A 183 -18.29 0.11 7.38
CA TYR A 183 -17.16 0.84 6.88
C TYR A 183 -16.05 0.00 6.21
N ILE A 184 -15.57 -1.06 6.87
CA ILE A 184 -14.51 -1.95 6.34
C ILE A 184 -15.02 -2.64 5.08
N GLN A 185 -16.28 -3.09 5.08
CA GLN A 185 -16.91 -3.70 3.91
C GLN A 185 -17.02 -2.72 2.74
N SER A 186 -17.48 -1.48 3.01
CA SER A 186 -17.56 -0.41 2.02
C SER A 186 -16.18 -0.03 1.47
N LYS A 187 -15.15 -0.02 2.32
CA LYS A 187 -13.75 0.18 1.92
C LYS A 187 -13.28 -0.90 0.96
N GLN A 188 -13.40 -2.17 1.36
CA GLN A 188 -12.94 -3.30 0.58
C GLN A 188 -13.64 -3.35 -0.79
N LYS A 189 -14.94 -3.03 -0.82
CA LYS A 189 -15.68 -2.88 -2.08
C LYS A 189 -15.09 -1.77 -2.96
N ALA A 190 -14.81 -0.58 -2.42
CA ALA A 190 -14.23 0.51 -3.20
C ALA A 190 -12.84 0.16 -3.75
N ILE A 191 -12.00 -0.49 -2.95
CA ILE A 191 -10.66 -0.94 -3.39
C ILE A 191 -10.77 -1.95 -4.52
N ARG A 192 -11.62 -2.97 -4.38
CA ARG A 192 -11.86 -3.98 -5.43
C ARG A 192 -12.28 -3.34 -6.75
N GLU A 193 -13.17 -2.37 -6.71
CA GLU A 193 -13.68 -1.71 -7.93
C GLU A 193 -12.62 -0.86 -8.63
N VAL A 194 -11.77 -0.17 -7.86
CA VAL A 194 -10.63 0.57 -8.45
C VAL A 194 -9.60 -0.39 -9.03
N ARG A 195 -9.27 -1.48 -8.32
CA ARG A 195 -8.35 -2.53 -8.81
C ARG A 195 -8.87 -3.24 -10.06
N LYS A 196 -10.18 -3.45 -10.15
CA LYS A 196 -10.82 -4.02 -11.34
C LYS A 196 -10.62 -3.12 -12.56
N ARG A 197 -10.85 -1.82 -12.41
CA ARG A 197 -10.61 -0.84 -13.49
C ARG A 197 -9.14 -0.77 -13.87
N GLU A 198 -8.23 -0.79 -12.89
CA GLU A 198 -6.79 -0.82 -13.15
C GLU A 198 -6.35 -2.09 -13.90
N LEU A 199 -6.94 -3.24 -13.58
CA LEU A 199 -6.72 -4.48 -14.32
C LEU A 199 -7.21 -4.37 -15.78
N GLU A 200 -8.39 -3.81 -16.01
CA GLU A 200 -8.97 -3.55 -17.35
C GLU A 200 -8.16 -2.52 -18.15
N ASP A 201 -7.66 -1.46 -17.49
CA ASP A 201 -6.81 -0.46 -18.13
C ASP A 201 -5.42 -1.04 -18.48
N ALA A 202 -4.92 -1.97 -17.67
CA ALA A 202 -3.66 -2.66 -17.90
C ALA A 202 -3.75 -3.77 -18.96
N PHE A 203 -4.89 -4.45 -19.15
CA PHE A 203 -5.00 -5.60 -20.07
C PHE A 203 -6.35 -5.66 -20.79
#